data_AF-A0A2I2M7X5-F1
#
_entry.id   AF-A0A2I2M7X5-F1
#
_cell.length_a   1.000
_cell.length_b   1.000
_cell.length_c   1.000
_cell.angle_alpha   90.00
_cell.angle_beta   90.00
_cell.angle_gamma   90.00
#
_symmetry.space_group_name_H-M   'P 1'
#
loop_
_entity.id
_entity.type
_entity.pdbx_description
1 polymer ?
#
loop_
_entity_poly.entity_id
_entity_poly.type
_entity_poly.pdbx_seq_one_letter_code
_entity_poly.pdbx_strand_id
1 'polypeptide(L)'
;MIIFLFLVNAQGFKVLDTHIGAIYGDSITTDSAEQICKQLHDKGFASTNIVLGIGSFTYQYNTRDTFGFAMKATSVVVNGERREIFKDPITDDGIKKSAKGLVKVVIENGEYNLIDQVSVAQENEGELKEIYKDGQFYNTTTLNEIRERINQNINSTVLV
;
A
#
# COMPACT_ATOMS: atom_id res chain seq x y z
N MET A 1 -28.93 33.35 -7.70
CA MET A 1 -29.28 31.92 -7.56
C MET A 1 -29.05 31.27 -8.90
N ILE A 2 -27.94 30.56 -9.07
CA ILE A 2 -27.69 29.79 -10.30
C ILE A 2 -28.42 28.45 -10.11
N ILE A 3 -29.48 28.24 -10.88
CA ILE A 3 -30.21 26.97 -10.90
C ILE A 3 -29.51 26.10 -11.93
N PHE A 4 -28.79 25.08 -11.47
CA PHE A 4 -28.30 24.04 -12.36
C PHE A 4 -29.44 23.05 -12.66
N LEU A 5 -29.63 22.74 -13.94
CA LEU A 5 -30.53 21.65 -14.36
C LEU A 5 -29.82 20.33 -14.06
N PHE A 6 -30.53 19.42 -13.42
CA PHE A 6 -30.06 18.05 -13.15
C PHE A 6 -30.84 17.09 -14.03
N LEU A 7 -30.17 16.04 -14.50
CA LEU A 7 -30.82 14.87 -15.09
C LEU A 7 -30.84 13.73 -14.07
N VAL A 8 -31.81 12.81 -14.18
CA VAL A 8 -31.82 11.59 -13.36
C VAL A 8 -31.28 10.44 -14.19
N ASN A 9 -30.25 9.75 -13.69
CA ASN A 9 -29.68 8.60 -14.38
C ASN A 9 -30.57 7.34 -14.21
N ALA A 10 -30.22 6.25 -14.90
CA ALA A 10 -30.96 4.98 -14.82
C ALA A 10 -31.00 4.36 -13.40
N GLN A 11 -30.12 4.79 -12.50
CA GLN A 11 -30.06 4.36 -11.10
C GLN A 11 -30.90 5.25 -10.17
N GLY A 12 -31.56 6.30 -10.68
CA GLY A 12 -32.42 7.18 -9.90
C GLY A 12 -31.70 8.37 -9.23
N PHE A 13 -30.42 8.61 -9.54
CA PHE A 13 -29.65 9.70 -8.96
C PHE A 13 -29.57 10.93 -9.86
N LYS A 14 -29.58 12.11 -9.23
CA LYS A 14 -29.36 13.41 -9.89
C LYS A 14 -27.91 13.50 -10.37
N VAL A 15 -27.74 13.85 -11.64
CA VAL A 15 -26.47 14.08 -12.31
C VAL A 15 -26.42 15.53 -12.78
N LEU A 16 -25.27 16.17 -12.60
CA LEU A 16 -25.01 17.52 -13.11
C LEU A 16 -25.11 17.53 -14.64
N ASP A 17 -25.41 18.70 -15.21
CA ASP A 17 -25.28 18.91 -16.65
C ASP A 17 -23.85 18.55 -17.10
N THR A 18 -23.73 17.92 -18.28
CA THR A 18 -22.45 17.37 -18.76
C THR A 18 -21.38 18.43 -19.02
N HIS A 19 -21.74 19.71 -19.07
CA HIS A 19 -20.80 20.83 -19.23
C HIS A 19 -20.28 21.37 -17.89
N ILE A 20 -20.73 20.80 -16.76
CA ILE A 20 -20.39 21.26 -15.41
C ILE A 20 -19.76 20.12 -14.61
N GLY A 21 -18.62 20.41 -13.99
CA GLY A 21 -17.97 19.52 -13.02
C GLY A 21 -17.85 20.19 -11.65
N ALA A 22 -17.92 19.38 -10.59
CA ALA A 22 -17.57 19.81 -9.25
C ALA A 22 -16.27 19.12 -8.81
N ILE A 23 -15.39 19.88 -8.16
CA ILE A 23 -14.19 19.35 -7.50
C ILE A 23 -14.13 19.91 -6.08
N TYR A 24 -13.83 19.04 -5.12
CA TYR A 24 -13.58 19.42 -3.74
C TYR A 24 -12.28 18.77 -3.28
N GLY A 25 -11.36 19.55 -2.73
CA GLY A 25 -10.00 19.07 -2.44
C GLY A 25 -9.41 19.61 -1.15
N ASP A 26 -10.24 20.18 -0.26
CA ASP A 26 -9.76 20.62 1.04
C ASP A 26 -9.72 19.44 2.01
N SER A 27 -8.49 19.08 2.41
CA SER A 27 -8.20 18.14 3.51
C SER A 27 -8.90 16.77 3.39
N ILE A 28 -9.03 16.24 2.16
CA ILE A 28 -9.75 14.99 1.88
C ILE A 28 -8.99 13.76 2.37
N THR A 29 -9.45 13.15 3.46
CA THR A 29 -9.09 11.79 3.91
C THR A 29 -10.02 10.72 3.33
N THR A 30 -9.68 9.44 3.48
CA THR A 30 -10.57 8.30 3.15
C THR A 30 -11.93 8.43 3.84
N ASP A 31 -11.92 8.76 5.13
CA ASP A 31 -13.14 8.87 5.93
C ASP A 31 -14.02 10.03 5.47
N SER A 32 -13.41 11.18 5.17
CA SER A 32 -14.14 12.34 4.64
C SER A 32 -14.71 12.05 3.24
N ALA A 33 -13.97 11.34 2.40
CA ALA A 33 -14.42 10.94 1.06
C ALA A 33 -15.64 10.02 1.16
N GLU A 34 -15.61 9.03 2.05
CA GLU A 34 -16.74 8.14 2.31
C GLU A 34 -17.97 8.91 2.81
N GLN A 35 -17.78 9.82 3.77
CA GLN A 35 -18.86 10.67 4.29
C GLN A 35 -19.47 11.59 3.22
N ILE A 36 -18.65 12.17 2.34
CA ILE A 36 -19.12 12.97 1.20
C ILE A 36 -19.96 12.11 0.27
N CYS A 37 -19.46 10.95 -0.13
CA CYS A 37 -20.18 10.00 -0.99
C CYS A 37 -21.51 9.56 -0.36
N LYS A 38 -21.51 9.25 0.94
CA LYS A 38 -22.72 8.91 1.69
C LYS A 38 -23.74 10.06 1.70
N GLN A 39 -23.30 11.29 1.95
CA GLN A 39 -24.19 12.44 1.94
C GLN A 39 -24.75 12.76 0.55
N LEU A 40 -23.96 12.57 -0.51
CA LEU A 40 -24.45 12.69 -1.88
C LEU A 40 -25.54 11.65 -2.16
N HIS A 41 -25.27 10.40 -1.81
CA HIS A 41 -26.23 9.30 -1.92
C HIS A 41 -27.54 9.62 -1.17
N ASP A 42 -27.47 10.00 0.10
CA ASP A 42 -28.65 10.27 0.94
C ASP A 42 -29.48 11.48 0.44
N LYS A 43 -28.85 12.39 -0.33
CA LYS A 43 -29.51 13.53 -0.99
C LYS A 43 -29.97 13.23 -2.43
N GLY A 44 -29.75 12.00 -2.89
CA GLY A 44 -30.12 11.53 -4.23
C GLY A 44 -29.23 12.08 -5.35
N PHE A 45 -27.95 12.39 -5.07
CA PHE A 45 -26.96 12.78 -6.07
C PHE A 45 -26.01 11.64 -6.40
N ALA A 46 -25.63 11.52 -7.67
CA ALA A 46 -24.63 10.56 -8.10
C ALA A 46 -23.24 10.97 -7.58
N SER A 47 -22.45 10.00 -7.10
CA SER A 47 -21.06 10.24 -6.68
C SER A 47 -20.16 10.67 -7.83
N THR A 48 -20.51 10.33 -9.07
CA THR A 48 -19.80 10.75 -10.30
C THR A 48 -19.86 12.25 -10.56
N ASN A 49 -20.70 13.01 -9.85
CA ASN A 49 -20.79 14.46 -9.98
C ASN A 49 -19.57 15.20 -9.43
N ILE A 50 -18.77 14.54 -8.58
CA ILE A 50 -17.66 15.17 -7.87
C ILE A 50 -16.34 14.45 -8.12
N VAL A 51 -15.28 15.23 -8.32
CA VAL A 51 -13.89 14.78 -8.23
C VAL A 51 -13.36 15.17 -6.86
N LEU A 52 -12.74 14.23 -6.15
CA LEU A 52 -12.08 14.51 -4.87
C LEU A 52 -10.59 14.74 -5.07
N GLY A 53 -10.13 15.95 -4.76
CA GLY A 53 -8.72 16.32 -4.81
C GLY A 53 -7.99 15.83 -3.56
N ILE A 54 -7.04 14.90 -3.72
CA ILE A 54 -6.22 14.41 -2.62
C ILE A 54 -4.92 15.21 -2.56
N GLY A 55 -4.61 15.77 -1.39
CA GLY A 55 -3.46 16.65 -1.16
C GLY A 55 -2.46 16.12 -0.14
N SER A 56 -1.52 16.98 0.24
CA SER A 56 -0.42 16.66 1.18
C SER A 56 -0.91 16.12 2.52
N PHE A 57 -2.06 16.58 3.02
CA PHE A 57 -2.63 16.08 4.25
C PHE A 57 -2.81 14.55 4.20
N THR A 58 -3.35 14.01 3.11
CA THR A 58 -3.59 12.56 3.02
C THR A 58 -2.37 11.79 2.54
N TYR A 59 -1.54 12.39 1.68
CA TYR A 59 -0.31 11.74 1.23
C TYR A 59 0.77 11.67 2.32
N GLN A 60 0.83 12.65 3.21
CA GLN A 60 2.02 12.95 4.01
C GLN A 60 1.75 12.97 5.52
N TYR A 61 0.52 12.70 5.97
CA TYR A 61 0.20 12.49 7.39
C TYR A 61 0.57 11.07 7.88
N ASN A 62 1.57 10.47 7.25
CA ASN A 62 2.18 9.22 7.66
C ASN A 62 3.68 9.44 7.84
N THR A 63 4.25 8.81 8.86
CA THR A 63 5.68 8.79 9.10
C THR A 63 6.25 7.41 8.79
N ARG A 64 7.57 7.28 8.73
CA ARG A 64 8.25 5.98 8.68
C ARG A 64 7.75 5.05 9.80
N ASP A 65 7.53 5.59 10.99
CA ASP A 65 7.07 4.85 12.16
C ASP A 65 5.62 4.40 12.04
N THR A 66 4.78 5.12 11.28
CA THR A 66 3.39 4.71 11.00
C THR A 66 3.32 3.35 10.32
N PHE A 67 4.29 3.04 9.44
CA PHE A 67 4.37 1.75 8.75
C PHE A 67 5.39 0.79 9.38
N GLY A 68 6.01 1.16 10.49
CA GLY A 68 7.03 0.34 11.15
C GLY A 68 8.29 0.08 10.33
N PHE A 69 8.59 0.89 9.31
CA PHE A 69 9.75 0.65 8.45
C PHE A 69 11.06 0.81 9.21
N ALA A 70 11.87 -0.26 9.20
CA ALA A 70 13.18 -0.28 9.83
C ALA A 70 14.17 -1.11 9.01
N MET A 71 15.43 -0.69 9.01
CA MET A 71 16.55 -1.48 8.50
C MET A 71 17.37 -2.02 9.66
N LYS A 72 17.69 -3.31 9.63
CA LYS A 72 18.51 -4.01 10.62
C LYS A 72 19.47 -4.95 9.88
N ALA A 73 20.73 -4.97 10.30
CA ALA A 73 21.64 -6.01 9.87
C ALA A 73 21.33 -7.29 10.65
N THR A 74 21.22 -8.42 9.95
CA THR A 74 20.85 -9.72 10.53
C THR A 74 21.96 -10.77 10.36
N SER A 75 22.90 -10.56 9.43
CA SER A 75 24.05 -11.44 9.20
C SER A 75 25.29 -10.64 8.81
N VAL A 76 26.47 -11.14 9.19
CA VAL A 76 27.78 -10.53 8.91
C VAL A 76 28.80 -11.65 8.67
N VAL A 77 29.80 -11.39 7.83
CA VAL A 77 30.95 -12.28 7.65
C VAL A 77 32.18 -11.66 8.31
N VAL A 78 32.76 -12.34 9.29
CA VAL A 78 34.00 -11.94 10.00
C VAL A 78 35.06 -12.99 9.75
N ASN A 79 36.21 -12.61 9.18
CA ASN A 79 37.32 -13.53 8.88
C ASN A 79 36.89 -14.75 8.04
N GLY A 80 35.98 -14.55 7.08
CA GLY A 80 35.44 -15.61 6.23
C GLY A 80 34.35 -16.48 6.89
N GLU A 81 34.08 -16.27 8.17
CA GLU A 81 33.05 -16.99 8.92
C GLU A 81 31.77 -16.15 9.02
N ARG A 82 30.64 -16.71 8.59
CA ARG A 82 29.34 -16.06 8.74
C ARG A 82 28.85 -16.16 10.18
N ARG A 83 28.35 -15.05 10.71
CA ARG A 83 27.77 -14.92 12.04
C ARG A 83 26.39 -14.28 11.93
N GLU A 84 25.47 -14.79 12.74
CA GLU A 84 24.13 -14.22 12.88
C GLU A 84 24.17 -13.10 13.91
N ILE A 85 23.49 -12.01 13.60
CA ILE A 85 23.31 -10.88 14.51
C ILE A 85 21.83 -10.53 14.56
N PHE A 86 21.41 -9.93 15.65
CA PHE A 86 20.03 -9.47 15.84
C PHE A 86 19.99 -8.41 16.93
N LYS A 87 18.93 -7.62 16.95
CA LYS A 87 18.65 -6.67 18.02
C LYS A 87 17.46 -7.19 18.83
N ASP A 88 17.65 -7.35 20.13
CA ASP A 88 16.61 -7.77 21.08
C ASP A 88 16.68 -6.86 22.33
N PRO A 89 15.99 -5.71 22.33
CA PRO A 89 16.05 -4.76 23.44
C PRO A 89 15.28 -5.28 24.66
N ILE A 90 15.91 -5.24 25.84
CA ILE A 90 15.39 -5.78 27.11
C ILE A 90 14.07 -5.10 27.56
N THR A 91 13.86 -3.83 27.19
CA THR A 91 12.77 -2.99 27.73
C THR A 91 11.63 -2.76 26.74
N ASP A 92 11.45 -3.62 25.75
CA ASP A 92 10.44 -3.46 24.70
C ASP A 92 9.47 -4.64 24.68
N ASP A 93 8.21 -4.40 24.28
CA ASP A 93 7.13 -5.39 24.26
C ASP A 93 7.26 -6.44 23.13
N GLY A 94 8.50 -6.71 22.66
CA GLY A 94 8.82 -7.65 21.59
C GLY A 94 8.72 -7.09 20.16
N ILE A 95 8.17 -5.88 19.97
CA ILE A 95 7.94 -5.27 18.65
C ILE A 95 9.25 -4.90 17.94
N LYS A 96 10.29 -4.51 18.70
CA LYS A 96 11.59 -4.10 18.13
C LYS A 96 12.59 -5.25 18.00
N LYS A 97 12.17 -6.49 18.22
CA LYS A 97 13.00 -7.67 17.96
C LYS A 97 13.19 -7.85 16.46
N SER A 98 14.44 -7.90 16.01
CA SER A 98 14.73 -8.13 14.58
C SER A 98 14.79 -9.62 14.26
N ALA A 99 14.65 -9.95 12.97
CA ALA A 99 15.08 -11.24 12.43
C ALA A 99 16.58 -11.50 12.72
N LYS A 100 16.98 -12.77 12.67
CA LYS A 100 18.32 -13.26 12.97
C LYS A 100 18.89 -14.10 11.83
N GLY A 101 20.12 -13.82 11.42
CA GLY A 101 20.78 -14.57 10.34
C GLY A 101 20.28 -14.19 8.95
N LEU A 102 20.50 -15.10 7.98
CA LEU A 102 19.96 -14.96 6.63
C LEU A 102 18.44 -15.15 6.66
N VAL A 103 17.73 -14.55 5.71
CA VAL A 103 16.26 -14.54 5.71
C VAL A 103 15.70 -14.98 4.37
N LYS A 104 14.51 -15.58 4.40
CA LYS A 104 13.73 -15.94 3.22
C LYS A 104 12.30 -15.48 3.43
N VAL A 105 11.69 -14.91 2.39
CA VAL A 105 10.25 -14.66 2.36
C VAL A 105 9.59 -15.74 1.50
N VAL A 106 8.52 -16.35 1.99
CA VAL A 106 7.73 -17.36 1.29
C VAL A 106 6.26 -16.97 1.27
N ILE A 107 5.49 -17.55 0.36
CA ILE A 107 4.02 -17.45 0.36
C ILE A 107 3.47 -18.78 0.88
N GLU A 108 2.78 -18.72 2.02
CA GLU A 108 2.09 -19.87 2.61
C GLU A 108 0.62 -19.48 2.79
N ASN A 109 -0.30 -20.29 2.25
CA ASN A 109 -1.74 -20.03 2.28
C ASN A 109 -2.15 -18.65 1.72
N GLY A 110 -1.38 -18.10 0.77
CA GLY A 110 -1.63 -16.78 0.19
C GLY A 110 -1.08 -15.60 1.02
N GLU A 111 -0.41 -15.88 2.14
CA GLU A 111 0.20 -14.86 3.00
C GLU A 111 1.73 -14.90 2.93
N TYR A 112 2.35 -13.73 2.97
CA TYR A 112 3.80 -13.62 3.04
C TYR A 112 4.31 -13.91 4.45
N ASN A 113 5.22 -14.89 4.56
CA ASN A 113 5.84 -15.29 5.81
C ASN A 113 7.36 -15.12 5.71
N LEU A 114 7.97 -14.60 6.77
CA LEU A 114 9.42 -14.47 6.90
C LEU A 114 9.98 -15.65 7.70
N ILE A 115 10.98 -16.31 7.13
CA ILE A 115 11.75 -17.37 7.78
C ILE A 115 13.17 -16.84 7.95
N ASP A 116 13.68 -16.84 9.18
CA ASP A 116 15.04 -16.42 9.49
C ASP A 116 15.95 -17.62 9.80
N GLN A 117 17.25 -17.36 9.98
CA GLN A 117 18.29 -18.37 10.19
C GLN A 117 18.34 -19.44 9.08
N VAL A 118 18.04 -19.06 7.84
CA VAL A 118 18.10 -19.98 6.70
C VAL A 118 19.55 -20.19 6.22
N SER A 119 19.79 -21.29 5.51
CA SER A 119 21.06 -21.48 4.81
C SER A 119 21.19 -20.56 3.59
N VAL A 120 22.42 -20.39 3.08
CA VAL A 120 22.68 -19.62 1.86
C VAL A 120 21.92 -20.17 0.65
N ALA A 121 21.78 -21.49 0.55
CA ALA A 121 21.02 -22.11 -0.53
C ALA A 121 19.54 -21.71 -0.44
N GLN A 122 18.96 -21.79 0.76
CA GLN A 122 17.57 -21.46 0.99
C GLN A 122 17.25 -19.98 0.79
N GLU A 123 18.11 -19.04 1.20
CA GLU A 123 17.90 -17.59 1.01
C GLU A 123 17.57 -17.24 -0.46
N ASN A 124 18.16 -17.97 -1.41
CA ASN A 124 17.94 -17.76 -2.85
C ASN A 124 16.62 -18.36 -3.39
N GLU A 125 15.88 -19.12 -2.59
CA GLU A 125 14.64 -19.81 -3.00
C GLU A 125 13.37 -19.00 -2.69
N GLY A 126 13.49 -17.81 -2.10
CA GLY A 126 12.36 -17.02 -1.64
C GLY A 126 11.76 -16.05 -2.67
N GLU A 127 10.79 -15.27 -2.19
CA GLU A 127 10.11 -14.21 -2.94
C GLU A 127 10.95 -12.94 -3.10
N LEU A 128 12.01 -12.78 -2.28
CA LEU A 128 12.95 -11.67 -2.44
C LEU A 128 13.81 -11.90 -3.69
N LYS A 129 13.73 -10.97 -4.65
CA LYS A 129 14.50 -11.03 -5.90
C LYS A 129 15.54 -9.91 -5.94
N GLU A 130 16.70 -10.22 -6.52
CA GLU A 130 17.78 -9.26 -6.71
C GLU A 130 17.33 -8.16 -7.68
N ILE A 131 17.18 -6.92 -7.20
CA ILE A 131 16.84 -5.76 -8.05
C ILE A 131 18.05 -4.89 -8.37
N TYR A 132 19.14 -5.07 -7.64
CA TYR A 132 20.36 -4.29 -7.77
C TYR A 132 21.56 -5.10 -7.29
N LYS A 133 22.62 -5.14 -8.09
CA LYS A 133 23.88 -5.79 -7.76
C LYS A 133 25.04 -5.13 -8.51
N ASP A 134 26.11 -4.84 -7.78
CA ASP A 134 27.38 -4.36 -8.32
C ASP A 134 27.24 -3.19 -9.32
N GLY A 135 26.36 -2.23 -9.02
CA GLY A 135 26.15 -1.06 -9.87
C GLY A 135 25.10 -1.23 -10.96
N GLN A 136 24.49 -2.41 -11.09
CA GLN A 136 23.53 -2.72 -12.15
C GLN A 136 22.15 -3.05 -11.59
N PHE A 137 21.10 -2.58 -12.28
CA PHE A 137 19.72 -2.89 -11.94
C PHE A 137 19.22 -4.14 -12.67
N TYR A 138 18.41 -4.92 -11.97
CA TYR A 138 17.80 -6.17 -12.42
C TYR A 138 16.30 -6.16 -12.09
N ASN A 139 15.53 -7.07 -12.68
CA ASN A 139 14.12 -7.29 -12.34
C ASN A 139 13.27 -6.00 -12.26
N THR A 140 13.54 -5.06 -13.18
CA THR A 140 12.87 -3.75 -13.19
C THR A 140 11.37 -3.94 -13.37
N THR A 141 10.57 -3.25 -12.56
CA THR A 141 9.12 -3.25 -12.67
C THR A 141 8.64 -1.85 -13.06
N THR A 142 7.80 -1.78 -14.09
CA THR A 142 7.16 -0.57 -14.57
C THR A 142 5.94 -0.21 -13.72
N LEU A 143 5.54 1.07 -13.76
CA LEU A 143 4.34 1.53 -13.06
C LEU A 143 3.07 0.81 -13.54
N ASN A 144 2.99 0.41 -14.81
CA ASN A 144 1.85 -0.32 -15.35
C ASN A 144 1.77 -1.74 -14.77
N GLU A 145 2.89 -2.46 -14.69
CA GLU A 145 2.93 -3.79 -14.06
C GLU A 145 2.55 -3.71 -12.57
N ILE A 146 2.98 -2.66 -11.86
CA ILE A 146 2.55 -2.43 -10.46
C ILE A 146 1.04 -2.27 -10.38
N ARG A 147 0.45 -1.43 -11.24
CA ARG A 147 -1.01 -1.20 -11.28
C ARG A 147 -1.78 -2.46 -11.63
N GLU A 148 -1.30 -3.25 -12.58
CA GLU A 148 -1.91 -4.53 -12.96
C GLU A 148 -1.91 -5.51 -11.79
N ARG A 149 -0.79 -5.65 -11.07
CA ARG A 149 -0.73 -6.50 -9.85
C ARG A 149 -1.72 -6.03 -8.79
N ILE A 150 -1.81 -4.72 -8.54
CA ILE A 150 -2.77 -4.16 -7.57
C ILE A 150 -4.22 -4.48 -8.00
N ASN A 151 -4.56 -4.26 -9.27
CA ASN A 151 -5.91 -4.50 -9.79
C ASN A 151 -6.30 -5.98 -9.73
N GLN A 152 -5.36 -6.90 -9.98
CA GLN A 152 -5.59 -8.33 -9.83
C GLN A 152 -5.95 -8.69 -8.38
N ASN A 153 -5.20 -8.16 -7.41
CA ASN A 153 -5.46 -8.41 -5.98
C ASN A 153 -6.80 -7.82 -5.51
N ILE A 154 -7.16 -6.61 -5.95
CA ILE A 154 -8.46 -6.00 -5.59
C ILE A 154 -9.63 -6.81 -6.16
N ASN A 155 -9.56 -7.23 -7.42
CA ASN A 155 -10.63 -8.00 -8.07
C ASN A 155 -10.82 -9.39 -7.45
N SER A 156 -9.78 -9.97 -6.84
CA SER A 156 -9.87 -11.24 -6.10
C SER A 156 -10.55 -11.10 -4.73
N THR A 157 -10.62 -9.90 -4.16
CA THR A 157 -11.25 -9.64 -2.85
C THR A 157 -12.74 -9.25 -2.95
N VAL A 158 -13.23 -8.83 -4.13
CA VAL A 158 -14.62 -8.36 -4.33
C VAL A 158 -15.62 -9.50 -4.67
N LEU A 159 -15.27 -10.76 -4.33
CA LEU A 159 -16.23 -11.87 -4.30
C LEU A 159 -16.70 -12.14 -2.86
N VAL A 160 -17.39 -11.16 -2.26
CA VAL A 160 -18.31 -11.36 -1.12
C VAL A 160 -19.51 -10.44 -1.30
#